data_AF-A0A4Y2PZV4-F1
#
_entry.id   AF-A0A4Y2PZV4-F1
#
_cell.length_a   1.000
_cell.length_b   1.000
_cell.length_c   1.000
_cell.angle_alpha   90.00
_cell.angle_beta   90.00
_cell.angle_gamma   90.00
#
_symmetry.space_group_name_H-M   'P 1'
#
loop_
_entity.id
_entity.type
_entity.pdbx_description
1 polymer ?
#
loop_
_entity_poly.entity_id
_entity_poly.type
_entity_poly.pdbx_seq_one_letter_code
_entity_poly.pdbx_strand_id
1 'polypeptide(L)'
;MQLVCEPIETDKSAVKPLPFINSPPSDANTLYTALKYAAEDLQQSFKICLVTFDQPLCVKAREIVGLMSDDPLFRTVVLRFGGFHMLMSYMGCIGHTMAGSGLKDVLSLVFAPNSVDKMLTGHAYSRTVRRHLLVQGVLTRIILDGVGISSEEQEAITNTLCNMEELTPEKIREKSHLTSIQKITTET
;
A
#
# COMPACT_ATOMS: atom_id res chain seq x y z
N MET A 1 25.46 9.95 -26.94
CA MET A 1 24.69 9.84 -25.68
C MET A 1 23.27 10.24 -26.01
N GLN A 2 22.40 9.27 -26.28
CA GLN A 2 21.03 9.50 -26.73
C GLN A 2 20.16 9.65 -25.48
N LEU A 3 19.49 10.80 -25.33
CA LEU A 3 18.55 11.04 -24.23
C LEU A 3 17.35 10.10 -24.41
N VAL A 4 17.13 9.23 -23.43
CA VAL A 4 16.13 8.13 -23.45
C VAL A 4 14.73 8.60 -23.01
N CYS A 5 14.57 9.86 -22.60
CA CYS A 5 13.27 10.38 -22.15
C CYS A 5 12.95 11.70 -22.85
N GLU A 6 11.85 11.72 -23.60
CA GLU A 6 11.22 12.97 -24.00
C GLU A 6 10.68 13.69 -22.76
N PRO A 7 10.81 15.02 -22.67
CA PRO A 7 10.26 15.78 -21.55
C PRO A 7 8.74 15.72 -21.61
N ILE A 8 8.14 14.92 -20.72
CA ILE A 8 6.70 14.92 -20.50
C ILE A 8 6.35 16.26 -19.86
N GLU A 9 5.35 16.95 -20.39
CA GLU A 9 4.78 18.14 -19.75
C GLU A 9 4.12 17.70 -18.44
N THR A 10 4.76 18.01 -17.31
CA THR A 10 4.24 17.69 -15.97
C THR A 10 3.70 18.93 -15.29
N ASP A 11 2.55 18.80 -14.63
CA ASP A 11 2.05 19.85 -13.75
C ASP A 11 3.04 20.17 -12.64
N LYS A 12 3.27 21.46 -12.39
CA LYS A 12 4.15 21.91 -11.29
C LYS A 12 3.46 21.62 -9.96
N SER A 13 4.11 20.81 -9.13
CA SER A 13 3.71 20.63 -7.73
C SER A 13 4.35 21.70 -6.85
N ALA A 14 3.66 22.08 -5.77
CA ALA A 14 4.16 22.99 -4.76
C ALA A 14 3.92 22.39 -3.38
N VAL A 15 4.90 22.53 -2.49
CA VAL A 15 4.78 22.17 -1.08
C VAL A 15 4.64 23.46 -0.29
N LYS A 16 3.48 23.63 0.34
CA LYS A 16 3.19 24.79 1.18
C LYS A 16 2.89 24.33 2.60
N PRO A 17 3.69 24.73 3.60
CA PRO A 17 3.34 24.48 4.99
C PRO A 17 2.14 25.35 5.38
N LEU A 18 1.17 24.74 6.06
CA LEU A 18 0.06 25.46 6.70
C LEU A 18 0.52 26.05 8.05
N PRO A 19 -0.17 27.07 8.59
CA PRO A 19 0.15 27.64 9.88
C PRO A 19 0.18 26.59 11.00
N PHE A 20 1.11 26.74 11.94
CA PHE A 20 1.18 25.89 13.12
C PHE A 20 -0.01 26.15 14.05
N ILE A 21 -0.68 25.07 14.47
CA ILE A 21 -1.73 25.12 15.48
C ILE A 21 -1.13 24.69 16.81
N ASN A 22 -0.99 25.62 17.75
CA ASN A 22 -0.36 25.36 19.05
C ASN A 22 -1.37 24.82 20.08
N SER A 23 -1.92 23.64 19.78
CA SER A 23 -2.89 22.92 20.61
C SER A 23 -2.74 21.40 20.45
N PRO A 24 -3.21 20.58 21.41
CA PRO A 24 -3.10 19.13 21.30
C PRO A 24 -3.81 18.58 20.04
N PRO A 25 -3.16 17.71 19.23
CA PRO A 25 -3.74 17.26 17.95
C PRO A 25 -4.99 16.40 18.12
N SER A 26 -5.19 15.82 19.31
CA SER A 26 -6.37 15.02 19.65
C SER A 26 -7.60 15.84 20.03
N ASP A 27 -7.45 17.15 20.20
CA ASP A 27 -8.56 18.07 20.50
C ASP A 27 -9.40 18.34 19.24
N ALA A 28 -10.72 18.38 19.42
CA ALA A 28 -11.65 18.52 18.30
C ALA A 28 -11.55 19.89 17.63
N ASN A 29 -11.34 20.97 18.41
CA ASN A 29 -11.16 22.31 17.85
C ASN A 29 -9.87 22.39 17.02
N THR A 30 -8.80 21.75 17.50
CA THR A 30 -7.54 21.65 16.78
C THR A 30 -7.69 20.96 15.42
N LEU A 31 -8.39 19.82 15.37
CA LEU A 31 -8.69 19.11 14.12
C LEU A 31 -9.58 19.93 13.19
N TYR A 32 -10.62 20.58 13.73
CA TYR A 32 -11.50 21.45 12.97
C TYR A 32 -10.74 22.61 12.33
N THR A 33 -9.90 23.30 13.10
CA THR A 33 -9.08 24.41 12.59
C THR A 33 -8.11 23.93 11.51
N ALA A 34 -7.48 22.76 11.68
CA ALA A 34 -6.59 22.18 10.67
C ALA A 34 -7.32 21.88 9.35
N LEU A 35 -8.50 21.25 9.44
CA LEU A 35 -9.34 20.94 8.28
C LEU A 35 -9.80 22.21 7.57
N LYS A 36 -10.23 23.22 8.35
CA LYS A 36 -10.67 24.51 7.83
C LYS A 36 -9.55 25.21 7.06
N TYR A 37 -8.35 25.31 7.64
CA TYR A 37 -7.20 25.91 6.94
C TYR A 37 -6.84 25.17 5.66
N ALA A 38 -6.86 23.83 5.67
CA ALA A 38 -6.57 23.05 4.48
C ALA A 38 -7.62 23.25 3.38
N ALA A 39 -8.89 23.32 3.75
CA ALA A 39 -9.98 23.51 2.81
C ALA A 39 -10.04 24.94 2.24
N GLU A 40 -9.83 25.96 3.08
CA GLU A 40 -9.82 27.38 2.66
C GLU A 40 -8.67 27.68 1.68
N ASP A 41 -7.49 27.09 1.89
CA ASP A 41 -6.34 27.25 0.99
C ASP A 41 -6.63 26.67 -0.42
N LEU A 42 -7.43 25.60 -0.48
CA LEU A 42 -7.79 24.91 -1.73
C LEU A 42 -9.08 25.43 -2.37
N GLN A 43 -9.93 26.13 -1.63
CA GLN A 43 -11.21 26.67 -2.12
C GLN A 43 -11.02 27.59 -3.33
N GLN A 44 -9.91 28.34 -3.38
CA GLN A 44 -9.57 29.22 -4.50
C GLN A 44 -9.43 28.48 -5.85
N SER A 45 -9.28 27.16 -5.82
CA SER A 45 -8.99 26.33 -6.99
C SER A 45 -10.12 25.36 -7.37
N PHE A 46 -11.25 25.35 -6.65
CA PHE A 46 -12.35 24.37 -6.83
C PHE A 46 -11.89 22.90 -6.80
N LYS A 47 -10.80 22.60 -6.08
CA LYS A 47 -10.22 21.25 -5.99
C LYS A 47 -10.73 20.52 -4.75
N ILE A 48 -10.76 19.19 -4.85
CA ILE A 48 -11.00 18.29 -3.71
C ILE A 48 -9.81 18.41 -2.75
N CYS A 49 -10.09 18.66 -1.47
CA CYS A 49 -9.10 18.71 -0.39
C CYS A 49 -8.91 17.32 0.20
N LEU A 50 -7.82 16.65 -0.19
CA LEU A 50 -7.46 15.35 0.38
C LEU A 50 -6.65 15.55 1.66
N VAL A 51 -7.21 15.12 2.79
CA VAL A 51 -6.53 15.23 4.10
C VAL A 51 -6.23 13.85 4.64
N THR A 52 -4.99 13.64 5.06
CA THR A 52 -4.56 12.39 5.67
C THR A 52 -4.29 12.57 7.16
N PHE A 53 -4.76 11.62 7.96
CA PHE A 53 -4.51 11.58 9.41
C PHE A 53 -4.17 10.16 9.85
N ASP A 54 -3.41 10.04 10.92
CA ASP A 54 -3.27 8.76 11.62
C ASP A 54 -4.64 8.26 12.10
N GLN A 55 -4.78 6.94 12.23
CA GLN A 55 -6.07 6.29 12.49
C GLN A 55 -6.89 6.94 13.62
N PRO A 56 -6.34 7.25 14.82
CA PRO A 56 -7.13 7.84 15.90
C PRO A 56 -7.68 9.22 15.56
N LEU A 57 -6.89 10.02 14.85
CA LEU A 57 -7.24 11.38 14.44
C LEU A 57 -8.22 11.36 13.27
N CYS A 58 -8.04 10.43 12.33
CA CYS A 58 -8.93 10.26 11.18
C CYS A 58 -10.37 9.93 11.61
N VAL A 59 -10.55 9.15 12.68
CA VAL A 59 -11.89 8.84 13.23
C VAL A 59 -12.58 10.12 13.71
N LYS A 60 -11.90 10.92 14.55
CA LYS A 60 -12.43 12.20 15.05
C LYS A 60 -12.67 13.21 13.94
N ALA A 61 -11.74 13.31 12.98
CA ALA A 61 -11.90 14.17 11.82
C ALA A 61 -13.14 13.79 11.01
N ARG A 62 -13.46 12.50 10.89
CA ARG A 62 -14.65 12.03 10.18
C ARG A 62 -15.94 12.43 10.87
N GLU A 63 -15.98 12.41 12.20
CA GLU A 63 -17.11 12.94 12.98
C GLU A 63 -17.31 14.44 12.70
N ILE A 64 -16.22 15.22 12.71
CA ILE A 64 -16.27 16.66 12.41
C ILE A 64 -16.80 16.93 10.99
N VAL A 65 -16.24 16.26 9.97
CA VAL A 65 -16.69 16.42 8.58
C VAL A 65 -18.16 15.98 8.42
N GLY A 66 -18.59 14.92 9.13
CA GLY A 66 -19.98 14.48 9.13
C GLY A 66 -20.94 15.52 9.71
N LEU A 67 -20.56 16.15 10.83
CA LEU A 67 -21.33 17.23 11.46
C LEU A 67 -21.38 18.51 10.61
N MET A 68 -20.36 18.75 9.78
CA MET A 68 -20.23 19.93 8.92
C MET A 68 -20.69 19.66 7.47
N SER A 69 -21.50 18.61 7.24
CA SER A 69 -21.91 18.20 5.88
C SER A 69 -22.73 19.26 5.12
N ASP A 70 -23.37 20.19 5.83
CA ASP A 70 -24.07 21.33 5.24
C ASP A 70 -23.13 22.49 4.85
N ASP A 71 -21.91 22.51 5.38
CA ASP A 71 -20.93 23.53 5.05
C ASP A 71 -20.28 23.23 3.67
N PRO A 72 -20.42 24.12 2.67
CA PRO A 72 -19.85 23.91 1.35
C PRO A 72 -18.33 23.74 1.35
N LEU A 73 -17.63 24.32 2.33
CA LEU A 73 -16.19 24.16 2.50
C LEU A 73 -15.85 22.69 2.78
N PHE A 74 -16.54 22.07 3.74
CA PHE A 74 -16.28 20.70 4.19
C PHE A 74 -16.76 19.64 3.20
N ARG A 75 -17.68 19.98 2.28
CA ARG A 75 -18.07 19.07 1.18
C ARG A 75 -16.92 18.74 0.23
N THR A 76 -15.91 19.60 0.14
CA THR A 76 -14.72 19.36 -0.68
C THR A 76 -13.66 18.52 0.04
N VAL A 77 -13.80 18.28 1.34
CA VAL A 77 -12.82 17.59 2.17
C VAL A 77 -13.06 16.08 2.11
N VAL A 78 -12.04 15.35 1.65
CA VAL A 78 -12.01 13.89 1.64
C VAL A 78 -10.93 13.42 2.60
N LEU A 79 -11.34 12.70 3.64
CA LEU A 79 -10.44 12.13 4.64
C LEU A 79 -9.90 10.78 4.16
N ARG A 80 -8.60 10.58 4.37
CA ARG A 80 -7.92 9.28 4.20
C ARG A 80 -7.10 8.95 5.44
N PHE A 81 -6.98 7.65 5.72
CA PHE A 81 -6.01 7.19 6.71
C PHE A 81 -4.58 7.47 6.23
N GLY A 82 -3.69 7.77 7.16
CA GLY A 82 -2.26 7.88 6.92
C GLY A 82 -1.76 6.60 6.27
N GLY A 83 -1.20 6.72 5.05
CA GLY A 83 -0.88 5.57 4.21
C GLY A 83 0.13 4.61 4.86
N PHE A 84 1.05 5.13 5.67
CA PHE A 84 2.04 4.31 6.36
C PHE A 84 1.41 3.41 7.44
N HIS A 85 0.54 3.97 8.29
CA HIS A 85 -0.15 3.19 9.31
C HIS A 85 -1.12 2.19 8.68
N MET A 86 -1.83 2.57 7.62
CA MET A 86 -2.68 1.64 6.89
C MET A 86 -1.88 0.45 6.34
N LEU A 87 -0.69 0.71 5.79
CA LEU A 87 0.18 -0.34 5.27
C LEU A 87 0.72 -1.24 6.39
N MET A 88 1.17 -0.68 7.52
CA MET A 88 1.57 -1.48 8.69
C MET A 88 0.42 -2.34 9.22
N SER A 89 -0.80 -1.79 9.33
CA SER A 89 -1.99 -2.53 9.74
C SER A 89 -2.32 -3.67 8.77
N TYR A 90 -2.28 -3.41 7.46
CA TYR A 90 -2.51 -4.43 6.44
C TYR A 90 -1.51 -5.59 6.55
N MET A 91 -0.22 -5.27 6.70
CA MET A 91 0.84 -6.26 6.91
C MET A 91 0.61 -7.09 8.19
N GLY A 92 0.17 -6.43 9.27
CA GLY A 92 -0.22 -7.09 10.51
C GLY A 92 -1.42 -8.03 10.33
N CYS A 93 -2.42 -7.62 9.54
CA CYS A 93 -3.57 -8.47 9.20
C CYS A 93 -3.14 -9.75 8.47
N ILE A 94 -2.19 -9.68 7.53
CA ILE A 94 -1.67 -10.91 6.87
C ILE A 94 -1.03 -11.84 7.91
N GLY A 95 -0.22 -11.30 8.82
CA GLY A 95 0.38 -12.08 9.89
C GLY A 95 -0.65 -12.72 10.83
N HIS A 96 -1.74 -11.99 11.13
CA HIS A 96 -2.85 -12.50 11.93
C HIS A 96 -3.64 -13.60 11.22
N THR A 97 -4.03 -13.39 9.97
CA THR A 97 -4.76 -14.37 9.15
C THR A 97 -3.95 -15.66 8.95
N MET A 98 -2.64 -15.54 8.81
CA MET A 98 -1.74 -16.68 8.63
C MET A 98 -1.22 -17.27 9.95
N ALA A 99 -1.78 -16.90 11.10
CA ALA A 99 -1.40 -17.50 12.38
C ALA A 99 -1.66 -19.02 12.35
N GLY A 100 -0.67 -19.80 12.80
CA GLY A 100 -0.75 -21.27 12.80
C GLY A 100 -0.45 -21.94 11.46
N SER A 101 -0.19 -21.20 10.38
CA SER A 101 0.16 -21.77 9.06
C SER A 101 1.57 -22.35 8.95
N GLY A 102 2.37 -22.30 10.01
CA GLY A 102 3.81 -22.58 9.96
C GLY A 102 4.66 -21.43 9.39
N LEU A 103 4.03 -20.33 8.93
CA LEU A 103 4.75 -19.18 8.39
C LEU A 103 5.75 -18.58 9.40
N LYS A 104 5.40 -18.55 10.69
CA LYS A 104 6.30 -18.10 11.75
C LYS A 104 7.55 -18.98 11.84
N ASP A 105 7.38 -20.28 11.72
CA ASP A 105 8.46 -21.27 11.86
C ASP A 105 9.44 -21.16 10.70
N VAL A 106 8.93 -21.09 9.47
CA VAL A 106 9.76 -20.91 8.25
C VAL A 106 10.56 -19.61 8.33
N LEU A 107 9.93 -18.51 8.78
CA LEU A 107 10.63 -17.23 8.90
C LEU A 107 11.67 -17.21 10.00
N SER A 108 11.47 -18.00 11.05
CA SER A 108 12.43 -18.13 12.15
C SER A 108 13.70 -18.87 11.74
N LEU A 109 13.73 -19.51 10.56
CA LEU A 109 14.95 -20.10 9.97
C LEU A 109 15.91 -19.04 9.42
N VAL A 110 15.40 -17.87 9.00
CA VAL A 110 16.18 -16.83 8.31
C VAL A 110 16.29 -15.56 9.17
N PHE A 111 15.35 -15.33 10.08
CA PHE A 111 15.30 -14.15 10.93
C PHE A 111 15.28 -14.54 12.41
N ALA A 112 15.84 -13.66 13.26
CA ALA A 112 15.76 -13.83 14.70
C ALA A 112 14.28 -13.85 15.17
N PRO A 113 13.89 -14.76 16.10
CA PRO A 113 12.49 -14.94 16.52
C PRO A 113 11.78 -13.65 16.95
N ASN A 114 12.44 -12.81 17.75
CA ASN A 114 11.90 -11.52 18.20
C ASN A 114 11.63 -10.54 17.04
N SER A 115 12.38 -10.66 15.95
CA SER A 115 12.12 -9.88 14.73
C SER A 115 10.91 -10.43 13.99
N VAL A 116 10.77 -11.76 13.91
CA VAL A 116 9.63 -12.41 13.26
C VAL A 116 8.32 -12.00 13.92
N ASP A 117 8.27 -11.93 15.25
CA ASP A 117 7.08 -11.47 15.98
C ASP A 117 6.69 -10.04 15.58
N LYS A 118 7.65 -9.11 15.56
CA LYS A 118 7.41 -7.72 15.12
C LYS A 118 7.04 -7.61 13.64
N MET A 119 7.53 -8.54 12.83
CA MET A 119 7.20 -8.59 11.40
C MET A 119 5.76 -9.09 11.18
N LEU A 120 5.32 -10.10 11.96
CA LEU A 120 3.96 -10.63 11.93
C LEU A 120 2.91 -9.63 12.41
N THR A 121 3.29 -8.68 13.28
CA THR A 121 2.39 -7.59 13.69
C THR A 121 2.48 -6.35 12.79
N GLY A 122 3.30 -6.38 11.72
CA GLY A 122 3.47 -5.25 10.80
C GLY A 122 4.29 -4.07 11.35
N HIS A 123 4.74 -4.12 12.61
CA HIS A 123 5.47 -3.03 13.27
C HIS A 123 6.93 -2.87 12.81
N ALA A 124 7.49 -3.89 12.17
CA ALA A 124 8.82 -3.85 11.56
C ALA A 124 8.71 -3.70 10.03
N TYR A 125 8.07 -2.62 9.55
CA TYR A 125 7.67 -2.42 8.15
C TYR A 125 8.69 -2.89 7.11
N SER A 126 9.92 -2.36 7.12
CA SER A 126 10.95 -2.71 6.12
C SER A 126 11.29 -4.20 6.10
N ARG A 127 11.32 -4.83 7.27
CA ARG A 127 11.55 -6.28 7.40
C ARG A 127 10.33 -7.07 6.99
N THR A 128 9.12 -6.59 7.28
CA THR A 128 7.87 -7.23 6.86
C THR A 128 7.74 -7.26 5.35
N VAL A 129 8.05 -6.15 4.65
CA VAL A 129 8.09 -6.10 3.18
C VAL A 129 9.08 -7.14 2.64
N ARG A 130 10.32 -7.15 3.16
CA ARG A 130 11.35 -8.11 2.74
C ARG A 130 10.88 -9.56 2.93
N ARG A 131 10.24 -9.86 4.06
CA ARG A 131 9.66 -11.18 4.33
C ARG A 131 8.62 -11.57 3.30
N HIS A 132 7.68 -10.68 2.97
CA HIS A 132 6.63 -11.02 2.00
C HIS A 132 7.23 -11.36 0.64
N LEU A 133 8.23 -10.59 0.19
CA LEU A 133 8.95 -10.88 -1.04
C LEU A 133 9.66 -12.24 -1.00
N LEU A 134 10.34 -12.57 0.10
CA LEU A 134 11.01 -13.87 0.26
C LEU A 134 10.00 -15.03 0.26
N VAL A 135 8.91 -14.91 1.01
CA VAL A 135 7.87 -15.94 1.10
C VAL A 135 7.19 -16.13 -0.25
N GLN A 136 6.87 -15.05 -0.95
CA GLN A 136 6.33 -15.09 -2.30
C GLN A 136 7.29 -15.81 -3.25
N GLY A 137 8.57 -15.43 -3.26
CA GLY A 137 9.58 -16.05 -4.14
C GLY A 137 9.72 -17.55 -3.90
N VAL A 138 9.77 -17.98 -2.63
CA VAL A 138 9.88 -19.40 -2.28
C VAL A 138 8.60 -20.17 -2.64
N LEU A 139 7.43 -19.64 -2.32
CA LEU A 139 6.15 -20.29 -2.66
C LEU A 139 5.96 -20.40 -4.17
N THR A 140 6.26 -19.34 -4.92
CA THR A 140 6.26 -19.38 -6.38
C THR A 140 7.16 -20.50 -6.88
N ARG A 141 8.41 -20.57 -6.41
CA ARG A 141 9.34 -21.62 -6.85
C ARG A 141 8.79 -23.03 -6.58
N ILE A 142 8.30 -23.28 -5.37
CA ILE A 142 7.72 -24.58 -4.98
C ILE A 142 6.52 -24.94 -5.87
N ILE A 143 5.64 -23.98 -6.15
CA ILE A 143 4.47 -24.20 -7.02
C ILE A 143 4.92 -24.52 -8.45
N LEU A 144 5.86 -23.76 -9.01
CA LEU A 144 6.35 -23.98 -10.37
C LEU A 144 7.07 -25.34 -10.49
N ASP A 145 7.86 -25.73 -9.50
CA ASP A 145 8.49 -27.05 -9.42
C ASP A 145 7.44 -28.17 -9.40
N GLY A 146 6.32 -27.96 -8.70
CA GLY A 146 5.23 -28.93 -8.58
C GLY A 146 4.33 -29.05 -9.80
N VAL A 147 4.23 -28.02 -10.64
CA VAL A 147 3.38 -28.00 -11.85
C VAL A 147 4.07 -28.65 -13.06
N GLY A 148 5.36 -29.01 -12.96
CA GLY A 148 6.09 -29.69 -14.04
C GLY A 148 6.35 -28.80 -15.25
N ILE A 149 6.50 -27.49 -15.02
CA ILE A 149 6.74 -26.48 -16.04
C ILE A 149 8.22 -26.56 -16.47
N SER A 150 8.53 -26.28 -17.74
CA SER A 150 9.91 -26.32 -18.23
C SER A 150 10.80 -25.29 -17.51
N SER A 151 12.11 -25.55 -17.43
CA SER A 151 13.07 -24.65 -16.77
C SER A 151 13.09 -23.25 -17.39
N GLU A 152 12.84 -23.16 -18.69
CA GLU A 152 12.81 -21.91 -19.46
C GLU A 152 11.56 -21.06 -19.11
N GLU A 153 10.39 -21.70 -19.02
CA GLU A 153 9.15 -21.05 -18.57
C GLU A 153 9.23 -20.65 -17.09
N GLN A 154 9.84 -21.49 -16.26
CA GLN A 154 10.04 -21.19 -14.83
C GLN A 154 10.93 -19.96 -14.63
N GLU A 155 12.02 -19.85 -15.40
CA GLU A 155 12.91 -18.69 -15.39
C GLU A 155 12.17 -17.42 -15.87
N ALA A 156 11.40 -17.52 -16.95
CA ALA A 156 10.61 -16.40 -17.47
C ALA A 156 9.57 -15.88 -16.45
N ILE A 157 8.89 -16.79 -15.75
CA ILE A 157 7.91 -16.44 -14.70
C ILE A 157 8.60 -15.82 -13.49
N THR A 158 9.71 -16.41 -13.04
CA THR A 158 10.48 -15.91 -11.89
C THR A 158 11.03 -14.51 -12.16
N ASN A 159 11.59 -14.27 -13.34
CA ASN A 159 12.08 -12.96 -13.76
C ASN A 159 10.95 -11.92 -13.84
N THR A 160 9.76 -12.33 -14.31
CA THR A 160 8.57 -11.46 -14.36
C THR A 160 8.09 -11.06 -12.97
N LEU A 161 8.07 -12.00 -12.01
CA LEU A 161 7.62 -11.75 -10.64
C LEU A 161 8.63 -10.95 -9.81
N CYS A 162 9.93 -11.11 -10.07
CA CYS A 162 10.98 -10.32 -9.42
C CYS A 162 11.00 -8.86 -9.91
N ASN A 163 10.55 -8.61 -11.14
CA ASN A 163 10.46 -7.27 -11.74
C ASN A 163 9.04 -6.72 -11.58
N MET A 164 8.69 -6.34 -10.35
CA MET A 164 7.36 -5.84 -9.92
C MET A 164 6.85 -4.57 -10.63
N GLU A 165 7.53 -4.08 -11.69
CA GLU A 165 7.20 -2.82 -12.36
C GLU A 165 6.14 -2.95 -13.45
N GLU A 166 5.74 -4.15 -13.89
CA GLU A 166 4.80 -4.29 -15.02
C GLU A 166 3.85 -5.50 -14.96
N LEU A 167 3.19 -5.75 -13.84
CA LEU A 167 2.14 -6.78 -13.81
C LEU A 167 0.73 -6.18 -13.82
N THR A 168 0.30 -5.70 -14.98
CA THR A 168 -1.13 -5.46 -15.24
C THR A 168 -1.79 -6.77 -15.71
N PRO A 169 -3.06 -7.03 -15.36
CA PRO A 169 -3.78 -8.23 -15.80
C PRO A 169 -3.77 -8.46 -17.31
N GLU A 170 -3.71 -7.39 -18.10
CA GLU A 170 -3.64 -7.42 -19.56
C GLU A 170 -2.30 -7.96 -20.06
N LYS A 171 -1.17 -7.55 -19.46
CA LYS A 171 0.18 -8.04 -19.79
C LYS A 171 0.38 -9.51 -19.40
N ILE A 172 -0.30 -9.99 -18.37
CA ILE A 172 -0.31 -11.42 -17.99
C ILE A 172 -0.98 -12.26 -19.09
N ARG A 173 -2.04 -11.75 -19.71
CA ARG A 173 -2.81 -12.44 -20.75
C ARG A 173 -2.06 -12.54 -22.09
N GLU A 174 -1.15 -11.62 -22.36
CA GLU A 174 -0.34 -11.59 -23.59
C GLU A 174 0.95 -12.43 -23.51
N LYS A 175 1.39 -12.83 -22.31
CA LYS A 175 2.58 -13.68 -22.18
C LYS A 175 2.27 -15.13 -22.55
N SER A 176 2.72 -15.54 -23.73
CA SER A 176 2.64 -16.90 -24.29
C SER A 176 3.19 -18.01 -23.38
N HIS A 177 4.03 -17.67 -22.41
CA HIS A 177 4.59 -18.62 -21.43
C HIS A 177 3.63 -18.98 -20.27
N LEU A 178 2.47 -18.31 -20.17
CA LEU A 178 1.49 -18.53 -19.09
C LEU A 178 0.24 -19.31 -19.55
N THR A 179 0.14 -19.68 -20.83
CA THR A 179 -0.99 -20.44 -21.38
C THR A 179 -1.15 -21.82 -20.73
N SER A 180 -0.06 -22.41 -20.25
CA SER A 180 -0.05 -23.70 -19.53
C SER A 180 -0.75 -23.60 -18.16
N ILE A 181 -0.66 -22.44 -17.49
CA ILE A 181 -1.32 -22.19 -16.19
C ILE A 181 -2.82 -21.94 -16.37
N GLN A 182 -3.24 -21.30 -17.47
CA GLN A 182 -4.66 -21.05 -17.76
C GLN A 182 -5.48 -22.33 -17.92
N LYS A 183 -4.90 -23.42 -18.45
CA LYS A 183 -5.58 -24.71 -18.62
C LYS A 183 -5.94 -25.37 -17.30
N ILE A 184 -5.11 -25.19 -16.26
CA ILE A 184 -5.30 -25.82 -14.94
C ILE A 184 -6.45 -25.15 -14.19
N THR A 185 -6.61 -23.83 -14.32
CA THR A 185 -7.68 -23.07 -13.63
C THR A 185 -9.06 -23.27 -14.24
N THR A 186 -9.17 -23.83 -15.46
CA THR A 186 -10.43 -24.10 -16.15
C THR A 186 -10.96 -25.53 -15.97
N GLU A 187 -10.19 -26.42 -15.34
CA GLU A 187 -10.55 -27.83 -15.12
C GLU A 187 -10.92 -28.18 -13.66
N THR A 188 -11.14 -27.17 -12.82
CA THR A 188 -11.72 -27.30 -11.46
C THR A 188 -12.98 -26.47 -11.33
#